data_AF-A0A3D5RSX4-F1
#
_entry.id   AF-A0A3D5RSX4-F1
#
_cell.length_a   1.000
_cell.length_b   1.000
_cell.length_c   1.000
_cell.angle_alpha   90.00
_cell.angle_beta   90.00
_cell.angle_gamma   90.00
#
_symmetry.space_group_name_H-M   'P 1'
#
loop_
_entity.id
_entity.type
_entity.pdbx_description
1 polymer ?
#
loop_
_entity_poly.entity_id
_entity_poly.type
_entity_poly.pdbx_seq_one_letter_code
_entity_poly.pdbx_strand_id
1 'polypeptide(L)'
;MKNVIEDLYGKSEKFNEKFKDTELDEYLLSLVQKFQDADAMYHHFSYLLMHVRATVAHQVRPAHLQEAIERAQSFLQRYGEQYKE
;
A
#
# COMPACT_ATOMS: atom_id res chain seq x y z
N MET A 1 4.80 -4.35 -5.99
CA MET A 1 5.46 -3.56 -4.91
C MET A 1 6.71 -4.22 -4.33
N LYS A 2 6.67 -5.52 -4.00
CA LYS A 2 7.81 -6.25 -3.41
C LYS A 2 9.12 -6.14 -4.21
N ASN A 3 9.04 -6.28 -5.54
CA ASN A 3 10.20 -6.17 -6.44
C ASN A 3 10.87 -4.77 -6.38
N VAL A 4 10.09 -3.71 -6.16
CA VAL A 4 10.61 -2.34 -6.04
C VAL A 4 11.36 -2.16 -4.73
N ILE A 5 10.83 -2.71 -3.63
CA ILE A 5 11.49 -2.69 -2.32
C ILE A 5 12.82 -3.47 -2.36
N GLU A 6 12.82 -4.66 -2.95
CA GLU A 6 14.03 -5.49 -3.11
C GLU A 6 15.09 -4.80 -3.98
N ASP A 7 14.68 -4.14 -5.08
CA ASP A 7 15.58 -3.36 -5.93
C ASP A 7 16.17 -2.14 -5.19
N LEU A 8 15.37 -1.44 -4.38
CA LEU A 8 15.84 -0.30 -3.58
C LEU A 8 16.86 -0.73 -2.52
N TYR A 9 16.65 -1.86 -1.84
CA TYR A 9 17.63 -2.42 -0.91
C TYR A 9 18.93 -2.78 -1.65
N GLY A 10 18.85 -3.47 -2.79
CA GLY A 10 20.03 -3.84 -3.56
C GLY A 10 20.79 -2.63 -4.13
N LYS A 11 20.10 -1.51 -4.41
CA LYS A 11 20.74 -0.23 -4.77
C LYS A 11 21.43 0.41 -3.57
N SER A 12 20.74 0.49 -2.43
CA SER A 12 21.28 1.01 -1.17
C SER A 12 22.59 0.32 -0.80
N GLU A 13 22.59 -1.02 -0.78
CA GLU A 13 23.79 -1.82 -0.48
C GLU A 13 24.93 -1.54 -1.46
N LYS A 14 24.66 -1.51 -2.77
CA LYS A 14 25.68 -1.20 -3.79
C LYS A 14 26.24 0.21 -3.66
N PHE A 15 25.42 1.20 -3.31
CA PHE A 15 25.85 2.58 -3.18
C PHE A 15 26.68 2.79 -1.90
N ASN A 16 26.26 2.18 -0.81
CA ASN A 16 26.99 2.21 0.45
C ASN A 16 28.37 1.53 0.31
N GLU A 17 28.42 0.32 -0.25
CA GLU A 17 29.68 -0.43 -0.40
C GLU A 17 30.67 0.22 -1.38
N LYS A 18 30.17 0.73 -2.52
CA LYS A 18 31.03 1.20 -3.61
C LYS A 18 31.38 2.69 -3.53
N PHE A 19 30.47 3.51 -3.05
CA PHE A 19 30.60 4.97 -3.07
C PHE A 19 30.66 5.59 -1.67
N LYS A 20 30.34 4.82 -0.61
CA LYS A 20 30.23 5.30 0.78
C LYS A 20 29.33 6.53 0.91
N ASP A 21 28.32 6.61 0.04
CA ASP A 21 27.38 7.72 0.01
C ASP A 21 26.25 7.45 0.99
N THR A 22 26.44 7.90 2.23
CA THR A 22 25.49 7.69 3.33
C THR A 22 24.17 8.43 3.10
N GLU A 23 24.18 9.60 2.45
CA GLU A 23 22.96 10.39 2.23
C GLU A 23 22.03 9.68 1.23
N LEU A 24 22.60 9.15 0.15
CA LEU A 24 21.82 8.38 -0.82
C LEU A 24 21.31 7.07 -0.23
N ASP A 25 22.10 6.40 0.61
CA ASP A 25 21.70 5.18 1.32
C ASP A 25 20.49 5.43 2.24
N GLU A 26 20.59 6.44 3.10
CA GLU A 26 19.51 6.85 4.00
C GLU A 26 18.24 7.24 3.23
N TYR A 27 18.39 7.95 2.11
CA TYR A 27 17.26 8.30 1.26
C TYR A 27 16.56 7.06 0.69
N LEU A 28 17.31 6.10 0.15
CA LEU A 28 16.76 4.86 -0.42
C LEU A 28 16.05 4.02 0.65
N LEU A 29 16.62 3.91 1.85
CA LEU A 29 15.98 3.24 2.99
C LEU A 29 14.70 3.96 3.43
N SER A 30 14.69 5.30 3.44
CA SER A 30 13.48 6.07 3.76
C SER A 30 12.36 5.84 2.74
N LEU A 31 12.70 5.65 1.46
CA LEU A 31 11.74 5.32 0.41
C LEU A 31 11.16 3.92 0.64
N VAL A 32 12.01 2.95 0.98
CA VAL A 32 11.55 1.59 1.31
C VAL A 32 10.53 1.62 2.45
N GLN A 33 10.82 2.35 3.53
CA GLN A 33 9.89 2.46 4.66
C GLN A 33 8.53 3.03 4.20
N LYS A 34 8.53 4.09 3.39
CA LYS A 34 7.29 4.68 2.84
C LYS A 34 6.50 3.69 1.98
N PHE A 35 7.17 2.86 1.19
CA PHE A 35 6.49 1.81 0.41
C PHE A 35 5.88 0.73 1.31
N GLN A 36 6.58 0.34 2.38
CA GLN A 36 6.05 -0.62 3.36
C GLN A 36 4.84 -0.05 4.11
N ASP A 37 4.90 1.22 4.52
CA ASP A 37 3.79 1.90 5.18
C ASP A 37 2.56 1.99 4.26
N ALA A 38 2.77 2.31 2.98
CA ALA A 38 1.71 2.32 1.98
C ALA A 38 1.06 0.94 1.79
N ASP A 39 1.87 -0.14 1.77
CA ASP A 39 1.36 -1.51 1.68
C ASP A 39 0.53 -1.91 2.91
N ALA A 40 1.00 -1.54 4.11
CA ALA A 40 0.28 -1.76 5.35
C ALA A 40 -1.05 -0.99 5.37
N MET A 41 -1.05 0.27 4.94
CA MET A 41 -2.26 1.08 4.83
C MET A 41 -3.29 0.47 3.86
N TYR A 42 -2.83 -0.03 2.70
CA TYR A 42 -3.69 -0.75 1.76
C TYR A 42 -4.39 -1.95 2.44
N HIS A 43 -3.62 -2.76 3.18
CA HIS A 43 -4.16 -3.91 3.90
C HIS A 43 -5.14 -3.52 5.02
N HIS A 44 -4.80 -2.52 5.83
CA HIS A 44 -5.69 -2.02 6.87
C HIS A 44 -6.99 -1.46 6.29
N PHE A 45 -6.92 -0.71 5.19
CA PHE A 45 -8.10 -0.18 4.53
C PHE A 45 -8.97 -1.29 3.92
N SER A 46 -8.35 -2.31 3.31
CA SER A 46 -9.08 -3.49 2.81
C SER A 46 -9.80 -4.23 3.93
N TYR A 47 -9.14 -4.41 5.09
CA TYR A 47 -9.73 -5.06 6.25
C TYR A 47 -10.88 -4.25 6.84
N LEU A 48 -10.73 -2.93 6.94
CA LEU A 48 -11.79 -2.03 7.37
C LEU A 48 -13.01 -2.12 6.44
N LEU A 49 -12.81 -2.10 5.12
CA LEU A 49 -13.89 -2.20 4.16
C LEU A 49 -14.66 -3.52 4.31
N MET A 50 -13.95 -4.63 4.52
CA MET A 50 -14.58 -5.93 4.80
C MET A 50 -15.49 -5.87 6.04
N HIS A 51 -15.01 -5.25 7.12
CA HIS A 51 -15.81 -5.08 8.35
C HIS A 51 -17.01 -4.16 8.15
N VAL A 52 -16.83 -3.03 7.48
CA VAL A 52 -17.93 -2.10 7.16
C VAL A 52 -19.01 -2.78 6.32
N ARG A 53 -18.63 -3.71 5.43
CA ARG A 53 -19.59 -4.52 4.67
C ARG A 53 -20.34 -5.53 5.53
N ALA A 54 -19.71 -6.03 6.60
CA ALA A 54 -20.29 -7.03 7.48
C ALA A 54 -21.17 -6.44 8.59
N THR A 55 -20.90 -5.21 9.03
CA THR A 55 -21.62 -4.57 10.15
C THR A 55 -23.06 -4.20 9.83
N VAL A 56 -23.36 -3.85 8.57
CA VAL A 56 -24.71 -3.50 8.14
C VAL A 56 -25.13 -4.41 6.99
N ALA A 57 -26.17 -5.21 7.24
CA ALA A 57 -26.77 -6.07 6.23
C ALA A 57 -27.18 -5.25 5.00
N HIS A 58 -26.94 -5.79 3.81
CA HIS A 58 -27.12 -5.06 2.55
C HIS A 58 -28.55 -4.49 2.39
N GLN A 59 -29.57 -5.22 2.83
CA GLN A 59 -30.99 -4.82 2.70
C GLN A 59 -31.36 -3.56 3.48
N VAL A 60 -30.63 -3.22 4.54
CA VAL A 60 -30.91 -2.05 5.40
C VAL A 60 -29.84 -0.98 5.32
N ARG A 61 -28.91 -1.11 4.37
CA ARG A 61 -27.80 -0.17 4.20
C ARG A 61 -28.31 1.12 3.56
N PRO A 62 -28.04 2.30 4.16
CA PRO A 62 -28.32 3.57 3.52
C PRO A 62 -27.60 3.71 2.17
N ALA A 63 -28.23 4.34 1.19
CA ALA A 63 -27.67 4.49 -0.17
C ALA A 63 -26.26 5.10 -0.17
N HIS A 64 -26.05 6.17 0.62
CA HIS A 64 -24.74 6.81 0.73
C HIS A 64 -23.63 5.89 1.26
N LEU A 65 -23.96 4.96 2.17
CA LEU A 65 -23.01 3.98 2.70
C LEU A 65 -22.71 2.90 1.66
N GLN A 66 -23.73 2.46 0.90
CA GLN A 66 -23.54 1.53 -0.21
C GLN A 66 -22.63 2.12 -1.28
N GLU A 67 -22.86 3.36 -1.71
CA GLU A 67 -22.02 4.06 -2.69
C GLU A 67 -20.59 4.26 -2.19
N ALA A 68 -20.41 4.54 -0.89
CA ALA A 68 -19.07 4.70 -0.31
C ALA A 68 -18.29 3.38 -0.32
N ILE A 69 -18.96 2.26 -0.01
CA ILE A 69 -18.37 0.91 -0.06
C ILE A 69 -17.97 0.55 -1.49
N GLU A 70 -18.84 0.80 -2.46
CA GLU A 70 -18.55 0.51 -3.89
C GLU A 70 -17.38 1.34 -4.39
N ARG A 71 -17.35 2.64 -4.07
CA ARG A 71 -16.21 3.52 -4.40
C ARG A 71 -14.91 3.01 -3.77
N ALA A 72 -14.93 2.69 -2.48
CA ALA A 72 -13.76 2.15 -1.78
C ALA A 72 -13.28 0.82 -2.39
N GLN A 73 -14.19 -0.07 -2.76
CA GLN A 73 -13.87 -1.33 -3.43
C GLN A 73 -13.23 -1.09 -4.82
N SER A 74 -13.80 -0.18 -5.61
CA SER A 74 -13.24 0.17 -6.93
C SER A 74 -11.84 0.77 -6.83
N PHE A 75 -11.55 1.51 -5.76
CA PHE A 75 -10.23 2.09 -5.53
C PHE A 75 -9.22 1.01 -5.15
N LEU A 76 -9.58 0.15 -4.19
CA LEU A 76 -8.73 -0.97 -3.78
C LEU A 76 -8.41 -1.91 -4.93
N GLN A 77 -9.39 -2.25 -5.77
CA GLN A 77 -9.19 -3.11 -6.92
C GLN A 77 -8.20 -2.50 -7.92
N ARG A 78 -8.42 -1.24 -8.32
CA ARG A 78 -7.50 -0.53 -9.23
C ARG A 78 -6.09 -0.42 -8.66
N TYR A 79 -5.95 -0.16 -7.36
CA TYR A 79 -4.65 -0.10 -6.70
C TYR A 79 -3.97 -1.47 -6.67
N GLY A 80 -4.71 -2.55 -6.38
CA GLY A 80 -4.21 -3.92 -6.40
C GLY A 80 -3.71 -4.33 -7.78
N GLU A 81 -4.50 -4.08 -8.83
CA GLU A 81 -4.16 -4.38 -10.22
C GLU A 81 -2.92 -3.60 -10.70
N GLN A 82 -2.74 -2.35 -10.26
CA GLN A 82 -1.62 -1.51 -10.73
C GLN A 82 -0.31 -1.72 -9.97
N TYR A 83 -0.37 -2.10 -8.69
CA TYR A 83 0.81 -2.00 -7.81
C TYR A 83 1.13 -3.27 -7.00
N LYS A 84 0.24 -4.26 -6.93
CA LYS A 84 0.45 -5.52 -6.17
C LYS A 84 0.82 -6.72 -7.03
N GLU A 85 0.36 -6.81 -8.28
CA GLU A 85 0.90 -7.75 -9.27
C GLU A 85 2.35 -7.38 -9.64
#